data_AF-A0A382P4Q3-F1
#
_entry.id   AF-A0A382P4Q3-F1
#
_cell.length_a   1.000
_cell.length_b   1.000
_cell.length_c   1.000
_cell.angle_alpha   90.00
_cell.angle_beta   90.00
_cell.angle_gamma   90.00
#
_symmetry.space_group_name_H-M   'P 1'
#
loop_
_entity.id
_entity.type
_entity.pdbx_description
1 polymer ?
#
loop_
_entity_poly.entity_id
_entity_poly.type
_entity_poly.pdbx_seq_one_letter_code
_entity_poly.pdbx_strand_id
1 'polypeptide(L)'
;MTTYEPNMVLAEKEFSVVGTRPIRHDGTDKVTGRARYSADSFPAGYLHGKVLRSPHAHARIKSIDASKALAYPGVKAVMTGADLPEVSAEVADL
;
A
#
# COMPACT_ATOMS: atom_id res chain seq x y z
N MET A 1 42.88 -27.83 9.86
CA MET A 1 43.05 -26.40 10.18
C MET A 1 42.87 -25.65 8.87
N THR A 2 41.69 -25.07 8.62
CA THR A 2 41.40 -24.33 7.40
C THR A 2 42.06 -22.95 7.47
N THR A 3 42.93 -22.66 6.52
CA THR A 3 43.56 -21.34 6.33
C THR A 3 42.51 -20.37 5.84
N TYR A 4 41.95 -19.57 6.76
CA TYR A 4 41.10 -18.44 6.41
C TYR A 4 42.00 -17.26 6.02
N GLU A 5 41.92 -16.86 4.75
CA GLU A 5 42.48 -15.60 4.27
C GLU A 5 41.36 -14.53 4.39
N PRO A 6 41.50 -13.51 5.25
CA PRO A 6 40.50 -12.46 5.37
C PRO A 6 40.40 -11.65 4.08
N ASN A 7 39.22 -11.09 3.83
CA ASN A 7 38.97 -10.24 2.66
C ASN A 7 39.95 -9.06 2.63
N MET A 8 40.63 -8.87 1.49
CA MET A 8 41.52 -7.74 1.24
C MET A 8 40.69 -6.50 0.88
N VAL A 9 40.84 -5.42 1.65
CA VAL A 9 40.24 -4.12 1.32
C VAL A 9 40.97 -3.56 0.10
N LEU A 10 40.31 -3.57 -1.07
CA LEU A 10 40.91 -3.19 -2.35
C LEU A 10 41.10 -1.68 -2.52
N ALA A 11 40.38 -0.85 -1.74
CA ALA A 11 40.57 0.59 -1.66
C ALA A 11 39.87 1.19 -0.43
N GLU A 12 40.54 2.08 0.29
CA GLU A 12 39.93 2.93 1.32
C GLU A 12 39.46 4.24 0.68
N LYS A 13 38.32 4.17 -0.03
CA LYS A 13 37.67 5.39 -0.54
C LYS A 13 36.80 5.98 0.54
N GLU A 14 37.19 7.13 1.07
CA GLU A 14 36.30 7.92 1.91
C GLU A 14 35.17 8.49 1.07
N PHE A 15 33.93 8.18 1.45
CA PHE A 15 32.74 8.72 0.84
C PHE A 15 32.17 9.84 1.71
N SER A 16 31.59 10.86 1.09
CA SER A 16 30.96 11.96 1.82
C SER A 16 29.74 11.53 2.64
N VAL A 17 29.08 10.43 2.27
CA VAL A 17 27.84 9.95 2.90
C VAL A 17 27.95 8.53 3.40
N VAL A 18 28.51 7.60 2.60
CA VAL A 18 28.62 6.18 2.98
C VAL A 18 29.56 6.04 4.18
N GLY A 19 29.09 5.37 5.24
CA GLY A 19 29.84 5.20 6.48
C GLY A 19 29.70 6.35 7.49
N THR A 20 28.95 7.40 7.17
CA THR A 20 28.73 8.55 8.06
C THR A 20 27.34 8.51 8.74
N ARG A 21 27.04 9.52 9.57
CA ARG A 21 25.72 9.73 10.21
C ARG A 21 25.03 10.97 9.61
N PRO A 22 24.53 10.91 8.36
CA PRO A 22 23.89 12.06 7.74
C PRO A 22 22.58 12.44 8.44
N ILE A 23 22.17 13.69 8.28
CA ILE A 23 20.88 14.18 8.78
C ILE A 23 19.76 13.46 8.03
N ARG A 24 18.77 12.97 8.77
CA ARG A 24 17.53 12.44 8.20
C ARG A 24 16.56 13.58 7.94
N HIS A 25 16.53 14.08 6.70
CA HIS A 25 15.77 15.28 6.31
C HIS A 25 14.26 15.19 6.59
N ASP A 26 13.65 14.02 6.42
CA ASP A 26 12.23 13.77 6.71
C ASP A 26 11.94 13.48 8.19
N GLY A 27 12.99 13.40 9.02
CA GLY A 27 12.89 12.98 10.42
C GLY A 27 12.04 13.91 11.26
N THR A 28 12.27 15.22 11.18
CA THR A 28 11.54 16.22 11.96
C THR A 28 10.06 16.19 11.64
N ASP A 29 9.68 16.15 10.37
CA ASP A 29 8.27 16.17 9.96
C ASP A 29 7.51 14.93 10.43
N LYS A 30 8.17 13.77 10.41
CA LYS A 30 7.60 12.51 10.92
C LYS A 30 7.39 12.55 12.43
N VAL A 31 8.36 13.05 13.22
CA VAL A 31 8.24 13.07 14.69
C VAL A 31 7.38 14.21 15.23
N THR A 32 7.14 15.24 14.43
CA THR A 32 6.28 16.39 14.80
C THR A 32 4.86 16.28 14.27
N GLY A 33 4.54 15.24 13.50
CA GLY A 33 3.23 15.08 12.86
C GLY A 33 2.97 16.04 11.69
N ARG A 34 4.01 16.68 11.15
CA ARG A 34 3.90 17.55 9.96
C ARG A 34 3.94 16.77 8.64
N ALA A 35 4.49 15.55 8.68
CA ALA A 35 4.49 14.66 7.52
C ALA A 35 3.05 14.37 7.10
N ARG A 36 2.76 14.50 5.79
CA ARG A 36 1.45 14.22 5.20
C ARG A 36 1.46 12.84 4.57
N TYR A 37 0.49 12.02 4.95
CA TYR A 37 0.22 10.70 4.39
C TYR A 37 -1.11 10.72 3.63
N SER A 38 -1.38 9.68 2.85
CA SER A 38 -2.61 9.58 2.07
C SER A 38 -3.88 9.69 2.92
N ALA A 39 -3.83 9.26 4.18
CA ALA A 39 -4.94 9.35 5.14
C ALA A 39 -5.15 10.76 5.72
N ASP A 40 -4.23 11.71 5.47
CA ASP A 40 -4.31 13.09 5.98
C ASP A 40 -4.94 14.06 4.96
N SER A 41 -5.39 13.54 3.81
CA SER A 41 -5.99 14.31 2.73
C SER A 41 -7.52 14.17 2.73
N PHE A 42 -8.21 15.30 2.81
CA PHE A 42 -9.67 15.37 2.89
C PHE A 42 -10.24 16.38 1.86
N PRO A 43 -10.21 16.05 0.56
CA PRO A 43 -10.79 16.93 -0.46
C PRO A 43 -12.30 17.08 -0.28
N ALA A 44 -12.86 18.18 -0.78
CA ALA A 44 -14.30 18.40 -0.75
C ALA A 44 -15.05 17.27 -1.47
N GLY A 45 -16.10 16.74 -0.85
CA GLY A 45 -16.89 15.63 -1.41
C GLY A 45 -16.26 14.24 -1.27
N TYR A 46 -15.18 14.09 -0.50
CA TYR A 46 -14.54 12.80 -0.23
C TYR A 46 -15.52 11.77 0.37
N LEU A 47 -15.50 10.55 -0.18
CA LEU A 47 -16.27 9.41 0.31
C LEU A 47 -15.38 8.39 1.01
N HIS A 48 -15.92 7.70 2.00
CA HIS A 48 -15.25 6.59 2.65
C HIS A 48 -15.72 5.26 2.08
N GLY A 49 -14.76 4.41 1.69
CA GLY A 49 -15.02 3.03 1.27
C GLY A 49 -14.69 2.03 2.38
N LYS A 50 -15.42 0.92 2.39
CA LYS A 50 -15.10 -0.25 3.24
C LYS A 50 -15.30 -1.52 2.43
N VAL A 51 -14.36 -2.46 2.56
CA VAL A 51 -14.42 -3.75 1.88
C VAL A 51 -15.08 -4.78 2.79
N LEU A 52 -16.18 -5.38 2.33
CA LEU A 52 -16.72 -6.60 2.93
C LEU A 52 -15.88 -7.80 2.47
N ARG A 53 -15.25 -8.50 3.42
CA ARG A 53 -14.37 -9.63 3.12
C ARG A 53 -15.09 -10.96 3.29
N SER A 54 -14.64 -11.96 2.53
CA SER A 54 -15.15 -13.32 2.64
C SER A 54 -14.91 -13.88 4.06
N PRO A 55 -15.92 -14.48 4.70
CA PRO A 55 -15.73 -15.26 5.92
C PRO A 55 -15.23 -16.69 5.64
N HIS A 56 -15.21 -17.10 4.36
CA HIS A 56 -14.80 -18.43 3.93
C HIS A 56 -13.42 -18.38 3.27
N ALA A 57 -12.55 -19.32 3.64
CA ALA A 57 -11.22 -19.47 3.02
C ALA A 57 -11.31 -19.90 1.55
N HIS A 58 -12.28 -20.75 1.20
CA HIS A 58 -12.55 -21.18 -0.18
C HIS A 58 -14.03 -21.48 -0.37
N ALA A 59 -14.69 -20.75 -1.27
CA ALA A 59 -16.10 -20.91 -1.59
C ALA A 59 -16.44 -20.29 -2.94
N ARG A 60 -17.53 -20.75 -3.56
CA ARG A 60 -18.16 -20.06 -4.70
C ARG A 60 -19.15 -19.03 -4.18
N ILE A 61 -19.08 -17.80 -4.68
CA ILE A 61 -20.09 -16.76 -4.42
C ILE A 61 -21.33 -17.12 -5.24
N LYS A 62 -22.40 -17.56 -4.59
CA LYS A 62 -23.67 -17.85 -5.26
C LYS A 62 -24.48 -16.59 -5.56
N SER A 63 -24.47 -15.64 -4.62
CA SER A 63 -25.17 -14.38 -4.73
C SER A 63 -24.61 -13.35 -3.74
N ILE A 64 -24.84 -12.07 -4.03
CA ILE A 64 -24.59 -10.95 -3.12
C ILE A 64 -25.88 -10.12 -3.10
N ASP A 65 -26.46 -9.92 -1.92
CA ASP A 65 -27.60 -9.02 -1.72
C ASP A 65 -27.12 -7.73 -1.06
N ALA A 66 -27.06 -6.65 -1.84
CA ALA A 66 -26.65 -5.32 -1.40
C ALA A 66 -27.82 -4.41 -1.01
N SER A 67 -29.07 -4.87 -1.08
CA SER A 67 -30.27 -4.05 -0.95
C SER A 67 -30.30 -3.21 0.33
N LYS A 68 -30.00 -3.84 1.47
CA LYS A 68 -29.98 -3.16 2.78
C LYS A 68 -28.90 -2.09 2.88
N ALA A 69 -27.73 -2.33 2.29
CA ALA A 69 -26.64 -1.36 2.28
C ALA A 69 -27.01 -0.16 1.40
N LEU A 70 -27.56 -0.40 0.21
CA LEU A 70 -28.00 0.65 -0.71
C LEU A 70 -29.15 1.49 -0.15
N ALA A 71 -30.02 0.90 0.66
CA ALA A 71 -31.12 1.62 1.33
C ALA A 71 -30.66 2.49 2.52
N TYR A 72 -29.43 2.31 3.00
CA TYR A 72 -28.95 3.01 4.19
C TYR A 72 -28.61 4.49 3.87
N PRO A 73 -29.13 5.47 4.65
CA PRO A 73 -28.84 6.88 4.41
C PRO A 73 -27.33 7.18 4.43
N GLY A 74 -26.85 7.82 3.36
CA GLY A 74 -25.44 8.21 3.22
C GLY A 74 -24.57 7.21 2.44
N VAL A 75 -25.03 5.99 2.18
CA VAL A 75 -24.37 5.09 1.22
C VAL A 75 -24.53 5.67 -0.18
N LYS A 76 -23.40 5.81 -0.88
CA LYS A 76 -23.38 6.34 -2.25
C LYS A 76 -23.32 5.26 -3.32
N ALA A 77 -22.70 4.12 -3.02
CA ALA A 77 -22.59 2.99 -3.91
C ALA A 77 -22.25 1.70 -3.14
N VAL A 78 -22.57 0.55 -3.75
CA VAL A 78 -22.01 -0.76 -3.40
C VAL A 78 -21.46 -1.34 -4.69
N MET A 79 -20.17 -1.66 -4.72
CA MET A 79 -19.52 -2.27 -5.88
C MET A 79 -19.27 -3.75 -5.62
N THR A 80 -19.52 -4.57 -6.64
CA THR A 80 -19.34 -6.01 -6.65
C THR A 80 -18.50 -6.43 -7.86
N GLY A 81 -18.24 -7.73 -8.00
CA GLY A 81 -17.57 -8.25 -9.21
C GLY A 81 -18.35 -7.99 -10.50
N ALA A 82 -19.68 -7.76 -10.43
CA ALA A 82 -20.49 -7.45 -11.60
C ALA A 82 -20.28 -6.04 -12.16
N ASP A 83 -19.68 -5.14 -11.37
CA ASP A 83 -19.40 -3.75 -11.75
C ASP A 83 -17.98 -3.57 -12.33
N LEU A 84 -17.17 -4.63 -12.28
CA LEU A 84 -15.80 -4.62 -12.79
C LEU A 84 -15.76 -5.15 -14.22
N PRO A 85 -14.85 -4.64 -15.07
CA PRO A 85 -14.64 -5.22 -16.38
C PRO A 85 -14.19 -6.68 -16.25
N GLU A 86 -14.57 -7.51 -17.22
CA GLU A 86 -13.96 -8.83 -17.35
C GLU A 86 -12.46 -8.63 -17.61
N VAL A 87 -11.64 -9.04 -16.64
CA VAL A 87 -10.20 -8.94 -16.77
C VAL A 87 -9.75 -10.10 -17.66
N SER A 88 -9.47 -9.82 -18.93
CA SER A 88 -8.73 -10.74 -19.78
C SER A 88 -7.30 -10.86 -19.26
N ALA A 89 -6.76 -12.07 -19.18
CA ALA A 89 -5.38 -12.32 -18.78
C ALA A 89 -4.33 -11.83 -19.81
N GLU A 90 -4.77 -11.16 -20.88
CA GLU A 90 -3.88 -10.50 -21.81
C GLU A 90 -3.17 -9.35 -21.08
N VAL A 91 -1.86 -9.50 -20.92
CA VAL A 91 -0.99 -8.42 -20.50
C VAL A 91 -1.05 -7.38 -21.60
N ALA A 92 -1.74 -6.26 -21.35
CA ALA A 92 -1.53 -5.08 -22.14
C ALA A 92 -0.11 -4.60 -21.85
N ASP A 93 0.82 -4.86 -22.79
CA ASP A 93 2.14 -4.27 -22.76
C ASP A 93 1.97 -2.74 -22.69
N LEU A 94 2.38 -2.16 -21.56
CA LEU A 94 2.50 -0.71 -21.35
C LEU A 94 3.93 -0.27 -21.65
#